data_AF-A0A1F9YPC3-F1
#
_entry.id   AF-A0A1F9YPC3-F1
#
_cell.length_a   1.000
_cell.length_b   1.000
_cell.length_c   1.000
_cell.angle_alpha   90.00
_cell.angle_beta   90.00
_cell.angle_gamma   90.00
#
_symmetry.space_group_name_H-M   'P 1'
#
loop_
_entity.id
_entity.type
_entity.pdbx_description
1 polymer ?
#
loop_
_entity_poly.entity_id
_entity_poly.type
_entity_poly.pdbx_seq_one_letter_code
_entity_poly.pdbx_strand_id
1 'polypeptide(L)' 'MATVTDGDEGKEPVKDHLIATMFRMDVDRLAALRRVMSGKTRCPNCDAVNPAGQKTCGKCGAYLYPELRENEKEKSEDS' A
#
# COMPACT_ATOMS: atom_id res chain seq x y z
N MET A 1 19.50 -26.29 9.84
CA MET A 1 19.97 -25.07 9.14
C MET A 1 18.83 -24.07 9.24
N ALA A 2 18.92 -23.14 10.19
CA ALA A 2 17.81 -22.26 10.55
C ALA A 2 17.66 -21.13 9.51
N THR A 3 16.51 -21.16 8.83
CA THR A 3 15.74 -20.09 8.21
C THR A 3 16.40 -18.70 8.17
N VAL A 4 16.68 -18.24 6.95
CA VAL A 4 16.71 -16.80 6.66
C VAL A 4 15.35 -16.24 7.05
N THR A 5 15.31 -15.43 8.10
CA THR A 5 14.13 -14.66 8.44
C THR A 5 13.97 -13.62 7.34
N ASP A 6 12.95 -13.82 6.49
CA ASP A 6 12.38 -12.75 5.67
C ASP A 6 12.29 -11.50 6.56
N GLY A 7 12.92 -10.42 6.10
CA GLY A 7 12.90 -9.11 6.75
C GLY A 7 11.51 -8.50 6.70
N ASP A 8 10.58 -9.15 7.40
CA ASP A 8 9.20 -8.74 7.62
C ASP A 8 9.18 -7.87 8.87
N GLU A 9 9.89 -6.73 8.80
CA GLU A 9 9.72 -5.68 9.81
C GLU A 9 8.38 -5.00 9.49
N GLY A 10 7.29 -5.66 9.88
CA GLY A 10 5.89 -5.24 9.83
C GLY A 10 5.56 -4.09 10.78
N LYS A 11 6.45 -3.11 10.87
CA LYS A 11 6.20 -1.75 11.33
C LYS A 11 6.87 -0.89 10.26
N GLU A 12 6.25 0.10 9.65
CA GLU A 12 5.99 1.36 10.35
C GLU A 12 5.02 2.19 9.51
N PRO A 13 3.69 2.13 9.76
CA PRO A 13 2.78 3.17 9.26
C PRO A 13 3.26 4.59 9.65
N VAL A 14 4.07 4.70 10.71
CA VAL A 14 4.73 5.94 11.16
C VAL A 14 5.81 6.43 10.19
N LYS A 15 6.62 5.55 9.57
CA LYS A 15 7.62 5.95 8.56
C LYS A 15 6.94 6.45 7.30
N ASP A 16 5.86 5.82 6.90
CA ASP A 16 5.09 6.19 5.70
C ASP A 16 4.50 7.56 5.87
N HIS A 17 3.89 7.80 7.03
CA HIS A 17 3.36 9.11 7.39
C HIS A 17 4.48 10.16 7.44
N LEU A 18 5.62 9.86 8.09
CA LEU A 18 6.74 10.79 8.18
C LEU A 18 7.33 11.15 6.81
N ILE A 19 7.50 10.16 5.92
CA ILE A 19 7.96 10.37 4.55
C ILE A 19 6.92 11.18 3.77
N ALA A 20 5.64 10.81 3.86
CA ALA A 20 4.55 11.54 3.23
C ALA A 20 4.53 13.02 3.66
N THR A 21 4.62 13.31 4.97
CA THR A 21 4.67 14.68 5.50
C THR A 21 5.92 15.43 5.03
N MET A 22 7.09 14.80 5.07
CA MET A 22 8.36 15.40 4.66
C MET A 22 8.35 15.82 3.18
N PHE A 23 7.78 14.98 2.32
CA PHE A 23 7.73 15.21 0.88
C PHE A 23 6.43 15.86 0.39
N ARG A 24 5.50 16.23 1.30
CA ARG A 24 4.14 16.70 0.95
C ARG A 24 3.45 15.76 -0.05
N MET A 25 3.53 14.45 0.17
CA MET A 25 2.91 13.42 -0.65
C MET A 25 1.77 12.73 0.10
N ASP A 26 0.77 12.23 -0.64
CA ASP A 26 -0.27 11.39 -0.06
C ASP A 26 0.26 10.00 0.32
N VAL A 27 -0.20 9.47 1.46
CA VAL A 27 0.17 8.15 1.95
C VAL A 27 -0.20 7.05 0.95
N ASP A 28 -1.34 7.19 0.26
CA ASP A 28 -1.77 6.25 -0.79
C ASP A 28 -0.85 6.27 -2.00
N ARG A 29 -0.33 7.45 -2.35
CA ARG A 29 0.64 7.60 -3.45
C ARG A 29 1.99 6.99 -3.08
N LEU A 30 2.43 7.15 -1.83
CA LEU A 30 3.63 6.48 -1.32
C LEU A 30 3.46 4.96 -1.31
N ALA A 31 2.30 4.46 -0.89
CA ALA A 31 1.98 3.03 -0.93
C ALA A 31 1.98 2.49 -2.37
N ALA A 32 1.42 3.23 -3.33
CA ALA A 32 1.45 2.87 -4.74
C ALA A 32 2.89 2.80 -5.28
N LEU A 33 3.72 3.81 -4.98
CA LEU A 33 5.13 3.83 -5.40
C LEU A 33 5.92 2.63 -4.86
N ARG A 34 5.73 2.28 -3.58
CA ARG A 34 6.41 1.13 -2.98
C ARG A 34 6.02 -0.19 -3.62
N ARG A 35 4.76 -0.35 -4.01
CA ARG A 35 4.33 -1.56 -4.75
C ARG A 35 5.03 -1.65 -6.10
N VAL A 36 5.08 -0.55 -6.86
CA VAL A 36 5.78 -0.50 -8.15
C VAL A 36 7.26 -0.81 -7.99
N MET A 37 7.92 -0.22 -6.98
CA MET A 37 9.36 -0.43 -6.74
C MET A 37 9.68 -1.83 -6.21
N SER A 38 8.83 -2.42 -5.36
CA SER A 38 9.09 -3.74 -4.75
C SER A 38 8.53 -4.92 -5.54
N GLY A 39 7.62 -4.68 -6.49
CA GLY A 39 6.89 -5.73 -7.22
C GLY A 39 5.92 -6.53 -6.35
N LYS A 40 5.70 -6.14 -5.09
CA LYS A 40 4.86 -6.85 -4.12
C LYS A 40 3.90 -5.90 -3.40
N THR A 41 2.78 -6.42 -2.93
CA THR A 41 1.82 -5.73 -2.06
C THR A 41 1.33 -6.65 -0.95
N ARG A 42 0.87 -6.09 0.16
CA ARG A 42 0.12 -6.82 1.19
C ARG A 42 -1.37 -6.65 1.00
N CYS A 43 -2.12 -7.69 1.37
CA CYS A 43 -3.57 -7.65 1.37
C CYS A 43 -4.08 -6.92 2.62
N PRO A 44 -4.94 -5.89 2.50
CA PRO A 44 -5.46 -5.18 3.66
C PRO A 44 -6.39 -6.02 4.55
N ASN A 45 -6.94 -7.13 4.03
CA ASN A 45 -7.89 -7.98 4.76
C ASN A 45 -7.21 -9.15 5.51
N CYS A 46 -6.23 -9.80 4.88
CA CYS A 46 -5.61 -11.02 5.43
C CYS A 46 -4.09 -10.99 5.53
N ASP A 47 -3.48 -9.84 5.22
CA ASP A 47 -2.04 -9.57 5.25
C ASP A 47 -1.15 -10.46 4.37
N ALA A 48 -1.75 -11.27 3.48
CA ALA A 48 -1.00 -12.07 2.52
C ALA A 48 -0.17 -11.17 1.58
N VAL A 49 1.07 -11.58 1.29
CA VAL A 49 1.90 -10.96 0.25
C VAL A 49 1.43 -11.43 -1.12
N ASN A 50 1.18 -10.49 -2.03
CA ASN A 50 0.73 -10.72 -3.39
C ASN A 50 1.62 -9.96 -4.39
N PRO A 51 1.71 -10.39 -5.66
CA PRO A 51 2.34 -9.62 -6.73
C PRO A 51 1.69 -8.24 -6.90
N ALA A 52 2.48 -7.20 -7.14
CA ALA A 52 2.01 -5.81 -7.27
C ALA A 52 1.07 -5.56 -8.47
N GLY A 53 1.03 -6.46 -9.46
CA GLY A 53 0.12 -6.37 -10.60
C GLY A 53 -1.23 -7.07 -10.39
N GLN A 54 -1.42 -7.77 -9.27
CA GLN A 54 -2.60 -8.60 -9.06
C GLN A 54 -3.75 -7.79 -8.47
N LYS A 55 -4.95 -7.86 -9.06
CA LYS A 55 -6.11 -7.05 -8.63
C LYS A 55 -6.79 -7.55 -7.34
N THR A 56 -6.80 -8.87 -7.14
CA THR A 56 -7.46 -9.53 -6.01
C THR A 56 -6.49 -10.43 -5.28
N CYS A 57 -6.68 -10.60 -3.97
CA CYS A 57 -5.82 -11.43 -3.15
C CYS A 57 -6.02 -12.92 -3.49
N GLY A 58 -4.92 -13.62 -3.78
CA GLY A 58 -4.97 -15.06 -4.06
C GLY A 58 -5.36 -15.94 -2.86
N LYS A 59 -5.33 -15.40 -1.64
CA LYS A 59 -5.65 -16.13 -0.40
C LYS A 59 -7.09 -15.93 0.08
N CYS A 60 -7.59 -14.70 0.07
CA CYS A 60 -8.91 -14.36 0.63
C CYS A 60 -9.90 -13.77 -0.39
N GLY A 61 -9.47 -13.49 -1.62
CA GLY A 61 -10.32 -12.90 -2.67
C GLY A 61 -10.58 -11.40 -2.55
N ALA A 62 -10.12 -10.72 -1.49
CA ALA A 62 -10.30 -9.27 -1.33
C ALA A 62 -9.59 -8.46 -2.43
N TYR A 63 -10.13 -7.31 -2.80
CA TYR A 63 -9.45 -6.37 -3.68
C TYR A 63 -8.18 -5.83 -3.03
N LEU A 64 -7.06 -5.86 -3.77
CA LEU A 64 -5.77 -5.36 -3.31
C LEU A 64 -5.61 -3.87 -3.55
N TYR A 65 -6.25 -3.36 -4.59
CA TYR A 65 -6.26 -1.97 -4.96
C TYR A 65 -7.72 -1.54 -5.12
N PRO A 66 -8.16 -0.44 -4.49
CA PRO A 66 -9.22 0.32 -5.12
C PRO A 66 -8.67 0.68 -6.51
N GLU A 67 -9.35 0.27 -7.58
CA GLU A 67 -9.11 0.88 -8.90
C GLU A 67 -9.10 2.38 -8.62
N LEU A 68 -8.04 3.09 -9.02
CA LEU A 68 -7.99 4.54 -8.95
C LEU A 68 -9.11 5.04 -9.87
N ARG A 69 -10.34 4.99 -9.39
CA ARG A 69 -11.47 5.67 -9.99
C ARG A 69 -11.07 7.12 -9.82
N GLU A 70 -10.71 7.74 -10.93
CA GLU A 70 -10.83 9.16 -11.16
C GLU A 70 -12.13 9.64 -10.50
N ASN A 71 -12.03 10.17 -9.28
CA ASN A 71 -13.09 10.90 -8.64
C ASN A 71 -12.59 12.32 -8.50
N GLU A 72 -12.84 13.08 -9.55
CA GLU A 72 -12.78 14.54 -9.65
C GLU A 72 -13.80 15.26 -8.73
N LYS A 73 -14.04 14.78 -7.51
CA LYS A 73 -14.83 15.49 -6.49
C LYS A 73 -14.20 15.17 -5.14
N GLU A 74 -13.43 16.07 -4.53
CA GLU A 74 -14.00 17.13 -3.71
C GLU A 74 -13.04 18.34 -3.65
N LYS A 75 -13.16 19.24 -4.62
CA LYS A 75 -12.85 20.66 -4.42
C LYS A 75 -14.13 21.30 -3.87
N SER A 76 -14.37 21.23 -2.56
CA SER A 76 -15.28 22.16 -1.87
C SER A 76 -15.17 22.02 -0.35
N GLU A 77 -15.05 23.17 0.32
CA GLU A 77 -15.49 23.44 1.70
C GLU A 77 -14.57 23.03 2.87
N ASP A 78 -13.67 23.94 3.25
CA ASP A 78 -13.84 24.62 4.54
C ASP A 78 -13.32 26.07 4.41
N SER A 79 -14.15 27.01 4.87
CA SER A 79 -14.04 28.46 4.67
C SER A 79 -13.11 29.14 5.66
#